data_AF-A0A317HK09-F1
#
_entry.id   AF-A0A317HK09-F1
#
_cell.length_a   1.000
_cell.length_b   1.000
_cell.length_c   1.000
_cell.angle_alpha   90.00
_cell.angle_beta   90.00
_cell.angle_gamma   90.00
#
_symmetry.space_group_name_H-M   'P 1'
#
loop_
_entity.id
_entity.type
_entity.pdbx_description
1 polymer ?
#
loop_
_entity_poly.entity_id
_entity_poly.type
_entity_poly.pdbx_seq_one_letter_code
_entity_poly.pdbx_strand_id
1 'polypeptide(L)'
;MQFDQLFSLLGRGNTGGNLHRERATILLLVLLAASFTSSSLAETRSAQDMAKECRVAVDLSQGRVEKNFENTLFTGECIGYIQGAGDASLAMADNVKWFRVCVPDNTSTMTLIQKFIAFVDKNPKYTLASTAFQLMLAQEYPCKK
;
A
#
# COMPACT_ATOMS: atom_id res chain seq x y z
N MET A 1 -2.34 25.38 9.90
CA MET A 1 -2.05 26.83 9.91
C MET A 1 -1.24 27.11 8.63
N GLN A 2 -1.87 27.67 7.59
CA GLN A 2 -1.36 28.07 6.25
C GLN A 2 -2.28 27.58 5.11
N PHE A 3 -3.53 28.04 5.07
CA PHE A 3 -4.35 28.01 3.86
C PHE A 3 -5.02 29.37 3.56
N ASP A 4 -5.08 30.28 4.53
CA ASP A 4 -5.77 31.57 4.37
C ASP A 4 -5.00 32.65 3.59
N GLN A 5 -3.71 32.48 3.27
CA GLN A 5 -2.95 33.50 2.53
C GLN A 5 -3.02 33.38 1.00
N LEU A 6 -3.60 32.31 0.44
CA LEU A 6 -3.59 32.11 -1.01
C LEU A 6 -4.74 32.83 -1.73
N PHE A 7 -5.82 33.21 -1.02
CA PHE A 7 -6.99 33.84 -1.64
C PHE A 7 -6.90 35.37 -1.79
N SER A 8 -6.00 36.05 -1.07
CA SER A 8 -5.90 37.52 -1.14
C SER A 8 -5.14 38.06 -2.36
N LEU A 9 -4.55 37.20 -3.20
CA LEU A 9 -3.82 37.62 -4.40
C LEU A 9 -4.64 37.56 -5.71
N LEU A 10 -5.89 37.10 -5.68
CA LEU A 10 -6.73 36.98 -6.88
C LEU A 10 -7.72 38.14 -7.08
N GLY A 11 -7.58 39.23 -6.33
CA GLY A 11 -8.52 40.36 -6.35
C GLY A 11 -7.92 41.69 -6.81
N ARG A 12 -7.56 41.84 -8.09
CA ARG A 12 -7.65 43.13 -8.85
C ARG A 12 -7.09 43.02 -10.27
N GLY A 13 -7.95 43.30 -11.26
CA GLY A 13 -7.57 43.52 -12.67
C GLY A 13 -8.81 43.49 -13.55
N ASN A 14 -9.63 44.54 -13.52
CA ASN A 14 -9.72 45.58 -14.57
C ASN A 14 -9.94 45.01 -16.00
N THR A 15 -11.17 45.19 -16.47
CA THR A 15 -11.72 44.83 -17.78
C THR A 15 -11.01 45.53 -18.93
N GLY A 16 -10.51 44.78 -19.91
CA GLY A 16 -10.09 45.35 -21.19
C GLY A 16 -9.10 44.49 -21.96
N GLY A 17 -9.62 43.55 -22.76
CA GLY A 17 -8.89 42.96 -23.89
C GLY A 17 -7.91 41.85 -23.53
N ASN A 18 -8.39 40.61 -23.48
CA ASN A 18 -7.71 39.44 -24.07
C ASN A 18 -8.44 38.13 -23.74
N LEU A 19 -9.53 37.86 -24.48
CA LEU A 19 -10.22 36.57 -24.43
C LEU A 19 -9.28 35.38 -24.68
N HIS A 20 -8.18 35.60 -25.42
CA HIS A 20 -7.18 34.59 -25.72
C HIS A 20 -6.21 34.29 -24.56
N ARG A 21 -5.93 35.28 -23.70
CA ARG A 21 -5.03 35.14 -22.55
C ARG A 21 -5.72 34.49 -21.35
N GLU A 22 -7.01 34.78 -21.15
CA GLU A 22 -7.81 34.13 -20.11
C GLU A 22 -8.01 32.63 -20.38
N ARG A 23 -8.23 32.25 -21.65
CA ARG A 23 -8.33 30.83 -22.05
C ARG A 23 -7.05 30.05 -21.78
N ALA A 24 -5.88 30.66 -22.00
CA ALA A 24 -4.59 30.03 -21.73
C ALA A 24 -4.37 29.81 -20.23
N THR A 25 -4.73 30.78 -19.38
CA THR A 25 -4.63 30.65 -17.92
C THR A 25 -5.57 29.58 -17.38
N ILE A 26 -6.80 29.50 -17.90
CA ILE A 26 -7.77 28.47 -17.50
C ILE A 26 -7.27 27.06 -17.92
N LEU A 27 -6.76 26.92 -19.15
CA LEU A 27 -6.18 25.66 -19.62
C LEU A 27 -4.97 25.22 -18.77
N LEU A 28 -4.10 26.15 -18.39
CA LEU A 28 -2.95 25.87 -17.55
C LEU A 28 -3.37 25.40 -16.14
N LEU A 29 -4.40 26.03 -15.56
CA LEU A 29 -4.95 25.65 -14.26
C LEU A 29 -5.65 24.27 -14.31
N VAL A 30 -6.35 23.95 -15.40
CA VAL A 30 -6.98 22.63 -15.60
C VAL A 30 -5.91 21.54 -15.77
N LEU A 31 -4.83 21.81 -16.52
CA LEU A 31 -3.71 20.89 -16.67
C LEU A 31 -2.97 20.67 -15.33
N LEU A 32 -2.75 21.72 -14.55
CA LEU A 32 -2.19 21.61 -13.20
C LEU A 32 -3.10 20.80 -12.27
N ALA A 33 -4.40 21.04 -12.26
CA ALA A 33 -5.36 20.30 -11.43
C ALA A 33 -5.46 18.81 -11.82
N ALA A 34 -5.34 18.49 -13.11
CA ALA A 34 -5.29 17.10 -13.59
C ALA A 34 -4.02 16.34 -13.13
N SER A 35 -2.93 17.05 -12.83
CA SER A 35 -1.69 16.47 -12.30
C SER A 35 -1.76 16.09 -10.82
N PHE A 36 -2.75 16.62 -10.06
CA PHE A 36 -2.85 16.40 -8.61
C PHE A 36 -3.87 15.32 -8.21
N THR A 37 -4.58 14.69 -9.16
CA THR A 37 -5.59 13.66 -8.85
C THR A 37 -5.00 12.25 -8.61
N SER A 38 -3.70 12.05 -8.83
CA SER A 38 -2.99 10.82 -8.43
C SER A 38 -2.56 10.87 -6.96
N SER A 39 -3.41 11.43 -6.09
CA SER A 39 -3.27 11.21 -4.66
C SER A 39 -3.53 9.74 -4.42
N SER A 40 -2.45 8.98 -4.24
CA SER A 40 -2.48 7.60 -3.77
C SER A 40 -3.51 7.48 -2.65
N LEU A 41 -4.66 6.88 -2.96
CA LEU A 41 -5.37 6.12 -1.95
C LEU A 41 -4.32 5.13 -1.45
N ALA A 42 -3.76 5.38 -0.27
CA ALA A 42 -2.98 4.38 0.43
C ALA A 42 -3.89 3.17 0.50
N GLU A 43 -3.67 2.21 -0.41
CA GLU A 43 -4.63 1.19 -0.75
C GLU A 43 -4.81 0.34 0.49
N THR A 44 -5.90 0.57 1.23
CA THR A 44 -6.25 -0.18 2.43
C THR A 44 -6.78 -1.53 1.97
N ARG A 45 -5.91 -2.38 1.40
CA ARG A 45 -6.25 -3.76 1.05
C ARG A 45 -6.70 -4.47 2.31
N SER A 46 -7.87 -5.11 2.22
CA SER A 46 -8.40 -5.94 3.28
C SER A 46 -7.46 -7.11 3.56
N ALA A 47 -7.22 -7.40 4.84
CA ALA A 47 -6.44 -8.55 5.25
C ALA A 47 -7.06 -9.86 4.77
N GLN A 48 -8.41 -9.95 4.74
CA GLN A 48 -9.11 -11.14 4.28
C GLN A 48 -9.00 -11.34 2.77
N ASP A 49 -9.10 -10.27 1.98
CA ASP A 49 -8.97 -10.34 0.52
C ASP A 49 -7.53 -10.73 0.14
N MET A 50 -6.54 -10.09 0.79
CA MET A 50 -5.13 -10.45 0.60
C MET A 50 -4.85 -11.90 1.03
N ALA A 51 -5.42 -12.37 2.14
CA ALA A 51 -5.28 -13.77 2.55
C ALA A 51 -5.93 -14.74 1.55
N LYS A 52 -7.04 -14.36 0.91
CA LYS A 52 -7.68 -15.15 -0.16
C LYS A 52 -6.77 -15.24 -1.39
N GLU A 53 -6.22 -14.12 -1.87
CA GLU A 53 -5.25 -14.08 -2.97
C GLU A 53 -4.01 -14.92 -2.64
N CYS A 54 -3.53 -14.83 -1.41
CA CYS A 54 -2.40 -15.63 -0.93
C CYS A 54 -2.67 -17.13 -0.85
N ARG A 55 -3.91 -17.57 -0.62
CA ARG A 55 -4.25 -19.00 -0.73
C ARG A 55 -4.11 -19.49 -2.16
N VAL A 56 -4.49 -18.68 -3.15
CA VAL A 56 -4.28 -19.01 -4.57
C VAL A 56 -2.79 -19.15 -4.87
N ALA A 57 -1.94 -18.27 -4.31
CA ALA A 57 -0.49 -18.38 -4.46
C ALA A 57 0.06 -19.72 -3.91
N VAL A 58 -0.38 -20.12 -2.71
CA VAL A 58 -0.01 -21.41 -2.11
C VAL A 58 -0.50 -22.58 -2.96
N ASP A 59 -1.77 -22.56 -3.37
CA ASP A 59 -2.38 -23.63 -4.15
C ASP A 59 -1.71 -23.78 -5.53
N LEU A 60 -1.39 -22.66 -6.19
CA LEU A 60 -0.70 -22.65 -7.48
C LEU A 60 0.72 -23.21 -7.33
N SER A 61 1.45 -22.83 -6.27
CA SER A 61 2.80 -23.34 -6.00
C SER A 61 2.86 -24.85 -5.73
N GLN A 62 1.75 -25.42 -5.27
CA GLN A 62 1.61 -26.85 -4.97
C GLN A 62 0.94 -27.64 -6.10
N GLY A 63 0.61 -27.00 -7.22
CA GLY A 63 -0.08 -27.64 -8.35
C GLY A 63 -1.52 -28.06 -8.04
N ARG A 64 -2.16 -27.43 -7.03
CA ARG A 64 -3.55 -27.71 -6.64
C ARG A 64 -4.59 -26.92 -7.45
N VAL A 65 -4.15 -25.89 -8.17
CA VAL A 65 -4.96 -25.12 -9.11
C VAL A 65 -4.24 -24.95 -10.45
N GLU A 66 -5.01 -24.76 -11.52
CA GLU A 66 -4.52 -24.50 -12.86
C GLU A 66 -3.75 -23.18 -12.94
N LYS A 67 -2.72 -23.13 -13.79
CA LYS A 67 -2.04 -21.89 -14.14
C LYS A 67 -2.82 -21.18 -15.24
N ASN A 68 -3.65 -20.21 -14.85
CA ASN A 68 -4.30 -19.25 -15.74
C ASN A 68 -3.93 -17.81 -15.37
N PHE A 69 -4.41 -16.85 -16.15
CA PHE A 69 -4.10 -15.43 -15.96
C PHE A 69 -4.52 -14.91 -14.58
N GLU A 70 -5.74 -15.22 -14.14
CA GLU A 70 -6.27 -14.77 -12.85
C GLU A 70 -5.48 -15.33 -11.67
N ASN A 71 -5.20 -16.64 -11.66
CA ASN A 71 -4.39 -17.26 -10.60
C ASN A 71 -2.97 -16.73 -10.59
N THR A 72 -2.40 -16.44 -11.77
CA THR A 72 -1.07 -15.82 -11.89
C THR A 72 -1.07 -14.39 -11.35
N LEU A 73 -2.12 -13.61 -11.62
CA LEU A 73 -2.29 -12.26 -11.11
C LEU A 73 -2.40 -12.25 -9.59
N PHE A 74 -3.31 -13.03 -9.00
CA PHE A 74 -3.45 -13.12 -7.53
C PHE A 74 -2.18 -13.62 -6.85
N THR A 75 -1.46 -14.55 -7.49
CA THR A 75 -0.15 -15.00 -7.00
C THR A 75 0.86 -13.85 -6.98
N GLY A 76 0.91 -13.07 -8.06
CA GLY A 76 1.77 -11.90 -8.16
C GLY A 76 1.44 -10.83 -7.12
N GLU A 77 0.15 -10.52 -6.93
CA GLU A 77 -0.32 -9.56 -5.93
C GLU A 77 0.05 -9.99 -4.51
N CYS A 78 -0.22 -11.25 -4.14
CA CYS A 78 0.17 -11.77 -2.82
C CYS A 78 1.69 -11.73 -2.59
N ILE A 79 2.48 -12.25 -3.54
CA ILE A 79 3.94 -12.32 -3.38
C ILE A 79 4.52 -10.90 -3.29
N GLY A 80 4.12 -10.01 -4.20
CA GLY A 80 4.58 -8.62 -4.21
C GLY A 80 4.19 -7.88 -2.93
N TYR A 81 2.97 -8.09 -2.44
CA TYR A 81 2.51 -7.51 -1.19
C TYR A 81 3.34 -7.98 0.01
N ILE A 82 3.52 -9.30 0.17
CA ILE A 82 4.25 -9.87 1.32
C ILE A 82 5.73 -9.47 1.30
N GLN A 83 6.35 -9.44 0.13
CA GLN A 83 7.73 -8.95 -0.01
C GLN A 83 7.83 -7.46 0.33
N GLY A 84 6.99 -6.61 -0.28
CA GLY A 84 7.02 -5.17 -0.03
C GLY A 84 6.69 -4.80 1.42
N ALA A 85 5.71 -5.47 2.03
CA ALA A 85 5.38 -5.28 3.44
C ALA A 85 6.49 -5.79 4.37
N GLY A 86 7.16 -6.89 4.00
CA GLY A 86 8.35 -7.42 4.66
C GLY A 86 9.48 -6.41 4.68
N ASP A 87 9.90 -5.94 3.51
CA ASP A 87 10.99 -4.99 3.33
C ASP A 87 10.71 -3.67 4.07
N ALA A 88 9.48 -3.15 3.96
CA ALA A 88 9.07 -1.96 4.68
C ALA A 88 9.11 -2.17 6.20
N SER A 89 8.67 -3.33 6.69
CA SER A 89 8.69 -3.66 8.12
C SER A 89 10.11 -3.81 8.66
N LEU A 90 11.02 -4.43 7.91
CA LEU A 90 12.43 -4.55 8.28
C LEU A 90 13.12 -3.17 8.28
N ALA A 91 12.87 -2.35 7.26
CA ALA A 91 13.36 -0.99 7.23
C ALA A 91 12.85 -0.17 8.44
N MET A 92 11.59 -0.35 8.85
CA MET A 92 11.10 0.25 10.10
C MET A 92 11.85 -0.31 11.32
N ALA A 93 12.04 -1.62 11.40
CA ALA A 93 12.70 -2.26 12.54
C ALA A 93 14.13 -1.75 12.77
N ASP A 94 14.83 -1.39 11.69
CA ASP A 94 16.18 -0.82 11.73
C ASP A 94 16.20 0.67 12.10
N ASN A 95 15.13 1.41 11.79
CA ASN A 95 15.12 2.88 11.88
C ASN A 95 14.30 3.44 13.04
N VAL A 96 13.37 2.68 13.62
CA VAL A 96 12.53 3.14 14.73
C VAL A 96 12.59 2.24 15.95
N LYS A 97 12.66 2.84 17.15
CA LYS A 97 12.82 2.07 18.40
C LYS A 97 11.56 1.31 18.85
N TRP A 98 10.39 1.71 18.37
CA TRP A 98 9.09 1.20 18.83
C TRP A 98 8.61 -0.03 18.04
N PHE A 99 9.20 -0.32 16.88
CA PHE A 99 8.92 -1.52 16.10
C PHE A 99 10.16 -2.41 16.10
N ARG A 100 10.09 -3.60 16.68
CA ARG A 100 11.22 -4.54 16.74
C ARG A 100 10.75 -5.93 16.40
N VAL A 101 11.25 -6.47 15.31
CA VAL A 101 11.02 -7.84 14.84
C VAL A 101 12.35 -8.43 14.43
N CYS A 102 12.54 -9.72 14.66
CA CYS A 102 13.80 -10.42 14.40
C CYS A 102 13.54 -11.60 13.45
N VAL A 103 13.24 -11.27 12.19
CA VAL A 103 12.98 -12.25 11.14
C VAL A 103 14.31 -12.87 10.68
N PRO A 104 14.49 -14.19 10.71
CA PRO A 104 15.72 -14.83 10.21
C PRO A 104 15.93 -14.59 8.71
N ASP A 105 17.17 -14.34 8.28
CA ASP A 105 17.55 -14.07 6.87
C ASP A 105 17.17 -15.21 5.90
N ASN A 106 17.06 -16.44 6.40
CA ASN A 106 16.66 -17.61 5.61
C ASN A 106 15.13 -17.81 5.53
N THR A 107 14.34 -16.88 6.06
CA THR A 107 12.88 -16.95 6.00
C THR A 107 12.42 -16.71 4.56
N SER A 108 11.81 -17.73 3.95
CA SER A 108 11.28 -17.59 2.59
C SER A 108 9.99 -16.76 2.56
N THR A 109 9.73 -16.09 1.42
CA THR A 109 8.44 -15.42 1.17
C THR A 109 7.26 -16.37 1.36
N MET A 110 7.39 -17.63 0.93
CA MET A 110 6.31 -18.62 1.07
C MET A 110 6.00 -18.95 2.53
N THR A 111 7.03 -18.98 3.40
CA THR A 111 6.84 -19.12 4.84
C THR A 111 6.07 -17.94 5.42
N LEU A 112 6.38 -16.71 5.00
CA LEU A 112 5.66 -15.51 5.42
C LEU A 112 4.21 -15.50 4.92
N ILE A 113 3.96 -15.92 3.68
CA ILE A 113 2.62 -16.08 3.12
C ILE A 113 1.77 -17.02 4.00
N GLN A 114 2.30 -18.20 4.33
CA GLN A 114 1.58 -19.19 5.15
C GLN A 114 1.29 -18.65 6.56
N LYS A 115 2.26 -17.97 7.18
CA LYS A 115 2.07 -17.33 8.50
C LYS A 115 1.05 -16.19 8.45
N PHE A 116 1.06 -15.39 7.39
CA PHE A 116 0.09 -14.32 7.19
C PHE A 116 -1.34 -14.87 7.09
N ILE A 117 -1.57 -15.88 6.24
CA ILE A 117 -2.89 -16.53 6.11
C ILE A 117 -3.36 -17.04 7.48
N ALA A 118 -2.51 -17.80 8.19
CA ALA A 118 -2.84 -18.36 9.50
C ALA A 118 -3.15 -17.27 10.54
N PHE A 119 -2.41 -16.17 10.51
CA PHE A 119 -2.64 -15.04 11.41
C PHE A 119 -3.98 -14.36 11.13
N VAL A 120 -4.32 -14.08 9.86
CA VAL A 120 -5.57 -13.43 9.47
C VAL A 120 -6.77 -14.31 9.87
N ASP A 121 -6.68 -15.62 9.66
CA ASP A 121 -7.74 -16.57 10.03
C ASP A 121 -8.01 -16.61 11.53
N LYS A 122 -6.94 -16.55 12.33
CA LYS A 122 -7.04 -16.52 13.79
C LYS A 122 -7.47 -15.16 14.34
N ASN A 123 -7.25 -14.08 13.58
CA ASN A 123 -7.45 -12.71 14.04
C ASN A 123 -8.29 -11.86 13.05
N PRO A 124 -9.54 -12.23 12.77
CA PRO A 124 -10.37 -11.55 11.76
C PRO A 124 -10.69 -10.08 12.11
N LYS A 125 -10.42 -9.65 13.34
CA LYS A 125 -10.55 -8.26 13.78
C LYS A 125 -9.55 -7.29 13.14
N TYR A 126 -8.43 -7.78 12.61
CA TYR A 126 -7.45 -6.94 11.92
C TYR A 126 -7.80 -6.87 10.44
N THR A 127 -8.54 -5.82 10.07
CA THR A 127 -9.11 -5.69 8.73
C THR A 127 -8.11 -5.19 7.70
N LEU A 128 -7.06 -4.48 8.10
CA LEU A 128 -6.02 -3.98 7.20
C LEU A 128 -4.90 -5.00 7.04
N ALA A 129 -4.55 -5.33 5.80
CA ALA A 129 -3.48 -6.28 5.51
C ALA A 129 -2.14 -5.85 6.12
N SER A 130 -1.82 -4.54 6.11
CA SER A 130 -0.53 -4.03 6.60
C SER A 130 -0.41 -4.18 8.10
N THR A 131 -1.45 -3.79 8.83
CA THR A 131 -1.55 -3.98 10.27
C THR A 131 -1.51 -5.47 10.64
N ALA A 132 -2.25 -6.32 9.92
CA ALA A 132 -2.24 -7.76 10.17
C ALA A 132 -0.84 -8.35 9.95
N PHE A 133 -0.15 -7.94 8.88
CA PHE A 133 1.21 -8.40 8.57
C PHE A 133 2.23 -7.96 9.63
N GLN A 134 2.22 -6.68 10.03
CA GLN A 134 3.12 -6.17 11.08
C GLN A 134 2.89 -6.86 12.42
N LEU A 135 1.63 -7.09 12.80
CA LEU A 135 1.31 -7.80 14.04
C LEU A 135 1.67 -9.29 13.96
N MET A 136 1.51 -9.92 12.80
CA MET A 136 1.99 -11.28 12.54
C MET A 136 3.50 -11.38 12.75
N LEU A 137 4.28 -10.45 12.16
CA LEU A 137 5.73 -10.43 12.37
C LEU A 137 6.11 -10.25 13.85
N ALA A 138 5.43 -9.36 14.57
CA ALA A 138 5.70 -9.13 15.98
C ALA A 138 5.39 -10.36 16.86
N GLN A 139 4.40 -11.17 16.49
CA GLN A 139 4.04 -12.40 17.21
C GLN A 139 4.94 -13.59 16.86
N GLU A 140 5.26 -13.75 15.58
CA GLU A 140 6.01 -14.90 15.06
C GLU A 140 7.52 -14.75 15.24
N TYR A 141 8.02 -13.51 15.24
CA TYR A 141 9.45 -13.20 15.27
C TYR A 141 9.80 -12.16 16.36
N PRO A 142 9.46 -12.41 17.64
CA PRO A 142 9.86 -11.51 18.71
C PRO A 142 11.39 -11.52 18.87
N CYS A 143 11.99 -10.34 19.00
CA CYS A 143 13.39 -10.23 19.37
C CYS A 143 13.57 -10.69 20.83
N LYS A 144 14.47 -11.65 21.05
CA LYS A 144 14.87 -12.03 22.42
C LYS A 144 15.59 -10.86 23.08
N LYS A 145 15.40 -10.72 24.40
CA LYS A 145 16.13 -9.76 25.23
C LYS A 145 17.58 -10.15 25.38
#